data_AF-A0A935WCB4-F1
#
_entry.id   AF-A0A935WCB4-F1
#
_cell.length_a   1.000
_cell.length_b   1.000
_cell.length_c   1.000
_cell.angle_alpha   90.00
_cell.angle_beta   90.00
_cell.angle_gamma   90.00
#
_symmetry.space_group_name_H-M   'P 1'
#
loop_
_entity.id
_entity.type
_entity.pdbx_description
1 polymer ?
#
loop_
_entity_poly.entity_id
_entity_poly.type
_entity_poly.pdbx_seq_one_letter_code
_entity_poly.pdbx_strand_id
1 'polypeptide(L)'
;MPDKLEEILNGKIISKNFAGGGCIADAQIVTTENGTKYFVKQYSNPKVNKTEANGLKEIGNSKTIRVPKIIFVNDEFLILEFIEQKSKTKNFSQMFGIQFARMHKYESDKFGFYEDNFCGSTPQKNTHQCENWTEFYFENRLLFQFNLAEKNGYANSELRNEFSKIEKNINKILEGSEGVPALLHGDLWSGNYISDECGNPCLIDPAVYYGNREADLAMTKLFGGFDHDFYAAYNDEFPLAENWKYRENIYKLYHVFNHLNLFGMGYLSQAINLMKYYN
;
A
#
# COMPACT_ATOMS: atom_id res chain seq x y z
N MET A 1 4.50 -8.61 37.39
CA MET A 1 3.39 -7.90 36.71
C MET A 1 3.08 -8.70 35.46
N PRO A 2 1.79 -8.93 35.12
CA PRO A 2 1.44 -9.57 33.85
C PRO A 2 2.06 -8.78 32.70
N ASP A 3 2.39 -9.48 31.63
CA ASP A 3 2.76 -8.80 30.38
C ASP A 3 1.56 -7.95 29.92
N LYS A 4 1.77 -6.70 29.49
CA LYS A 4 0.66 -5.84 28.99
C LYS A 4 -0.17 -6.56 27.91
N LEU A 5 0.47 -7.40 27.10
CA LEU A 5 -0.23 -8.20 26.09
C LEU A 5 -1.13 -9.28 26.71
N GLU A 6 -0.76 -9.88 27.84
CA GLU A 6 -1.62 -10.85 28.54
C GLU A 6 -2.89 -10.18 29.10
N GLU A 7 -2.77 -8.93 29.59
CA GLU A 7 -3.92 -8.14 30.03
C GLU A 7 -4.84 -7.79 28.86
N ILE A 8 -4.29 -7.35 27.73
CA ILE A 8 -5.06 -7.01 26.53
C ILE A 8 -5.75 -8.24 25.95
N LEU A 9 -5.05 -9.39 25.87
CA LEU A 9 -5.57 -10.63 25.29
C LEU A 9 -6.44 -11.44 26.27
N ASN A 10 -6.49 -11.03 27.55
CA ASN A 10 -7.18 -11.73 28.62
C ASN A 10 -6.80 -13.23 28.69
N GLY A 11 -5.50 -13.52 28.65
CA GLY A 11 -4.99 -14.89 28.68
C GLY A 11 -3.48 -14.96 28.74
N LYS A 12 -2.94 -16.02 29.36
CA LYS A 12 -1.50 -16.20 29.51
C LYS A 12 -0.83 -16.47 28.17
N ILE A 13 0.31 -15.85 27.91
CA ILE A 13 1.12 -16.07 26.71
C ILE A 13 2.07 -17.24 26.96
N ILE A 14 2.00 -18.25 26.10
CA ILE A 14 2.85 -19.45 26.18
C ILE A 14 3.99 -19.46 25.17
N SER A 15 3.90 -18.66 24.10
CA SER A 15 5.02 -18.44 23.18
C SER A 15 4.94 -17.08 22.47
N LYS A 16 6.13 -16.53 22.17
CA LYS A 16 6.33 -15.37 21.30
C LYS A 16 7.43 -15.70 20.30
N ASN A 17 7.13 -15.61 19.02
CA ASN A 17 8.09 -15.82 17.95
C ASN A 17 8.17 -14.57 17.10
N PHE A 18 9.38 -14.14 16.74
CA PHE A 18 9.53 -13.03 15.79
C PHE A 18 9.01 -13.45 14.42
N ALA A 19 8.19 -12.61 13.82
CA ALA A 19 7.83 -12.69 12.42
C ALA A 19 8.81 -11.81 11.64
N GLY A 20 9.64 -12.41 10.78
CA GLY A 20 10.46 -11.64 9.85
C GLY A 20 9.59 -11.02 8.75
N GLY A 21 10.13 -10.00 8.05
CA GLY A 21 9.57 -9.53 6.77
C GLY A 21 9.23 -8.03 6.68
N GLY A 22 9.11 -7.32 7.81
CA GLY A 22 8.87 -5.87 7.83
C GLY A 22 10.16 -5.05 7.96
N CYS A 23 10.23 -3.90 7.28
CA CYS A 23 11.37 -2.97 7.42
C CYS A 23 11.23 -2.00 8.61
N ILE A 24 10.04 -1.84 9.17
CA ILE A 24 9.70 -0.72 10.07
C ILE A 24 9.00 -1.17 11.37
N ALA A 25 8.36 -2.34 11.35
CA ALA A 25 7.64 -2.89 12.50
C ALA A 25 8.44 -4.02 13.16
N ASP A 26 8.44 -4.05 14.49
CA ASP A 26 8.74 -5.27 15.23
C ASP A 26 7.48 -6.13 15.26
N ALA A 27 7.50 -7.23 14.49
CA ALA A 27 6.37 -8.14 14.35
C ALA A 27 6.59 -9.45 15.11
N GLN A 28 5.56 -9.91 15.81
CA GLN A 28 5.59 -11.14 16.61
C GLN A 28 4.31 -11.96 16.43
N ILE A 29 4.47 -13.28 16.45
CA ILE A 29 3.38 -14.23 16.60
C ILE A 29 3.30 -14.62 18.07
N VAL A 30 2.17 -14.30 18.70
CA VAL A 30 1.88 -14.59 20.10
C VAL A 30 0.89 -15.75 20.16
N THR A 31 1.19 -16.78 20.96
CA THR A 31 0.25 -17.87 21.24
C THR A 31 -0.17 -17.82 22.70
N THR A 32 -1.47 -17.83 22.96
CA THR A 32 -2.05 -17.88 24.31
C THR A 32 -2.26 -19.32 24.79
N GLU A 33 -2.48 -19.52 26.09
CA GLU A 33 -2.65 -20.84 26.72
C GLU A 33 -3.82 -21.66 26.18
N ASN A 34 -4.84 -20.99 25.62
CA ASN A 34 -5.96 -21.64 24.92
C ASN A 34 -5.65 -22.05 23.46
N GLY A 35 -4.40 -21.87 23.01
CA GLY A 35 -3.94 -22.21 21.65
C GLY A 35 -4.23 -21.16 20.59
N THR A 36 -4.87 -20.04 20.93
CA THR A 36 -5.15 -18.95 19.97
C THR A 36 -3.85 -18.23 19.60
N LYS A 37 -3.71 -17.89 18.32
CA LYS A 37 -2.56 -17.15 17.78
C LYS A 37 -2.99 -15.74 17.37
N TYR A 38 -2.12 -14.78 17.64
CA TYR A 38 -2.28 -13.38 17.26
C TYR A 38 -1.03 -12.89 16.54
N PHE A 39 -1.22 -11.99 15.57
CA PHE A 39 -0.13 -11.25 14.95
C PHE A 39 -0.04 -9.87 15.60
N VAL A 40 1.07 -9.59 16.27
CA VAL A 40 1.28 -8.35 17.03
C VAL A 40 2.34 -7.53 16.33
N LYS A 41 2.02 -6.28 16.00
CA LYS A 41 2.94 -5.30 15.44
C LYS A 41 3.19 -4.18 16.43
N GLN A 42 4.43 -3.73 16.49
CA GLN A 42 4.83 -2.52 17.19
C GLN A 42 5.64 -1.63 16.25
N TYR A 43 5.32 -0.34 16.27
CA TYR A 43 6.01 0.66 15.47
C TYR A 43 6.68 1.68 16.38
N SER A 44 7.82 2.21 15.93
CA SER A 44 8.47 3.34 16.61
C SER A 44 7.59 4.59 16.63
N ASN A 45 6.78 4.79 15.59
CA ASN A 45 5.76 5.83 15.54
C ASN A 45 4.37 5.25 15.87
N PRO A 46 3.77 5.59 17.02
CA PRO A 46 2.50 5.02 17.48
C PRO A 46 1.32 5.33 16.55
N LYS A 47 1.40 6.38 15.73
CA LYS A 47 0.34 6.74 14.78
C LYS A 47 0.17 5.70 13.67
N VAL A 48 1.20 4.91 13.37
CA VAL A 48 1.15 3.88 12.33
C VAL A 48 0.18 2.76 12.73
N ASN A 49 0.16 2.35 14.00
CA ASN A 49 -0.77 1.33 14.51
C ASN A 49 -2.23 1.66 14.17
N LYS A 50 -2.68 2.87 14.52
CA LYS A 50 -4.06 3.32 14.32
C LYS A 50 -4.42 3.48 12.85
N THR A 51 -3.53 4.07 12.06
CA THR A 51 -3.78 4.34 10.64
C THR A 51 -3.77 3.07 9.79
N GLU A 52 -2.93 2.08 10.12
CA GLU A 52 -2.97 0.76 9.48
C GLU A 52 -4.27 0.00 9.83
N ALA A 53 -4.67 0.00 11.11
CA ALA A 53 -5.93 -0.62 11.53
C ALA A 53 -7.14 -0.01 10.80
N ASN A 54 -7.13 1.31 10.61
CA ASN A 54 -8.14 2.03 9.86
C ASN A 54 -8.14 1.68 8.36
N GLY A 55 -6.96 1.55 7.74
CA GLY A 55 -6.82 1.08 6.36
C GLY A 55 -7.35 -0.34 6.16
N LEU A 56 -6.98 -1.27 7.05
CA LEU A 56 -7.51 -2.64 7.05
C LEU A 56 -9.03 -2.66 7.21
N LYS A 57 -9.57 -1.86 8.13
CA LYS A 57 -11.01 -1.72 8.31
C LYS A 57 -11.70 -1.23 7.04
N GLU A 58 -11.12 -0.26 6.34
CA GLU A 58 -11.69 0.30 5.13
C GLU A 58 -11.71 -0.71 3.97
N ILE A 59 -10.62 -1.45 3.76
CA ILE A 59 -10.61 -2.57 2.81
C ILE A 59 -11.66 -3.62 3.20
N GLY A 60 -11.77 -3.95 4.48
CA GLY A 60 -12.77 -4.88 4.99
C GLY A 60 -14.22 -4.44 4.73
N ASN A 61 -14.50 -3.13 4.74
CA ASN A 61 -15.83 -2.57 4.45
C ASN A 61 -16.28 -2.85 3.01
N SER A 62 -15.33 -2.97 2.06
CA SER A 62 -15.65 -3.31 0.67
C SER A 62 -16.25 -4.72 0.52
N LYS A 63 -15.96 -5.64 1.46
CA LYS A 63 -16.40 -7.05 1.44
C LYS A 63 -16.00 -7.81 0.17
N THR A 64 -14.86 -7.45 -0.43
CA THR A 64 -14.41 -8.00 -1.71
C THR A 64 -13.22 -8.95 -1.58
N ILE A 65 -12.23 -8.58 -0.78
CA ILE A 65 -11.00 -9.35 -0.51
C ILE A 65 -10.75 -9.44 0.99
N ARG A 66 -10.18 -10.57 1.44
CA ARG A 66 -9.91 -10.79 2.86
C ARG A 66 -8.79 -9.85 3.34
N VAL A 67 -8.95 -9.39 4.57
CA VAL A 67 -7.92 -8.73 5.39
C VAL A 67 -7.95 -9.34 6.80
N PRO A 68 -6.84 -9.32 7.56
CA PRO A 68 -6.86 -9.75 8.96
C PRO A 68 -7.85 -8.93 9.78
N LYS A 69 -8.61 -9.59 10.67
CA LYS A 69 -9.44 -8.86 11.64
C LYS A 69 -8.56 -8.08 12.61
N ILE A 70 -8.98 -6.85 12.91
CA ILE A 70 -8.38 -6.04 13.97
C ILE A 70 -8.92 -6.57 15.31
N ILE A 71 -8.04 -7.14 16.14
CA ILE A 71 -8.39 -7.64 17.47
C ILE A 71 -8.29 -6.50 18.49
N PHE A 72 -7.22 -5.72 18.42
CA PHE A 72 -6.99 -4.59 19.31
C PHE A 72 -6.01 -3.59 18.67
N VAL A 73 -6.17 -2.30 18.97
CA VAL A 73 -5.23 -1.26 18.55
C VAL A 73 -5.13 -0.16 19.59
N ASN A 74 -3.90 0.25 19.92
CA ASN A 74 -3.60 1.45 20.68
C ASN A 74 -2.29 2.09 20.18
N ASP A 75 -1.71 3.00 20.96
CA ASP A 75 -0.44 3.63 20.58
C ASP A 75 0.76 2.67 20.66
N GLU A 76 0.71 1.62 21.46
CA GLU A 76 1.81 0.66 21.64
C GLU A 76 1.72 -0.55 20.69
N PHE A 77 0.52 -1.03 20.40
CA PHE A 77 0.28 -2.29 19.71
C PHE A 77 -0.81 -2.18 18.65
N LEU A 78 -0.58 -2.86 17.53
CA LEU A 78 -1.62 -3.34 16.63
C LEU A 78 -1.68 -4.87 16.72
N ILE A 79 -2.79 -5.41 17.20
CA ILE A 79 -3.03 -6.85 17.32
C ILE A 79 -4.06 -7.26 16.28
N LEU A 80 -3.64 -8.16 15.40
CA LEU A 80 -4.43 -8.69 14.29
C LEU A 80 -4.68 -10.19 14.48
N GLU A 81 -5.72 -10.67 13.79
CA GLU A 81 -5.90 -12.09 13.50
C GLU A 81 -4.62 -12.68 12.90
N PHE A 82 -4.16 -13.79 13.45
CA PHE A 82 -3.09 -14.54 12.83
C PHE A 82 -3.64 -15.37 11.66
N ILE A 83 -3.20 -15.06 10.43
CA ILE A 83 -3.56 -15.81 9.24
C ILE A 83 -2.61 -17.00 9.07
N GLU A 84 -3.14 -18.22 9.19
CA GLU A 84 -2.35 -19.43 8.96
C GLU A 84 -2.13 -19.65 7.46
N GLN A 85 -0.93 -19.33 6.98
CA GLN A 85 -0.61 -19.47 5.56
C GLN A 85 -0.60 -20.93 5.11
N LYS A 86 -1.37 -21.23 4.07
CA LYS A 86 -1.32 -22.50 3.32
C LYS A 86 -0.85 -22.29 1.90
N SER A 87 -0.59 -23.37 1.17
CA SER A 87 -0.28 -23.30 -0.26
C SER A 87 -1.42 -22.63 -1.03
N LYS A 88 -1.05 -21.72 -1.94
CA LYS A 88 -1.99 -21.06 -2.86
C LYS A 88 -2.80 -22.11 -3.64
N THR A 89 -4.11 -21.89 -3.77
CA THR A 89 -4.96 -22.71 -4.63
C THR A 89 -4.57 -22.57 -6.11
N LYS A 90 -4.99 -23.52 -6.96
CA LYS A 90 -4.72 -23.47 -8.40
C LYS A 90 -5.25 -22.19 -9.08
N ASN A 91 -6.35 -21.64 -8.57
CA ASN A 91 -7.00 -20.46 -9.11
C ASN A 91 -6.69 -19.18 -8.30
N PHE A 92 -5.66 -19.21 -7.44
CA PHE A 92 -5.33 -18.10 -6.53
C PHE A 92 -5.23 -16.77 -7.27
N SER A 93 -4.45 -16.73 -8.35
CA SER A 93 -4.15 -15.48 -9.05
C SER A 93 -5.35 -14.90 -9.79
N GLN A 94 -6.16 -15.76 -10.43
CA GLN A 94 -7.42 -15.36 -11.06
C GLN A 94 -8.40 -14.78 -10.04
N MET A 95 -8.58 -15.50 -8.92
CA MET A 95 -9.44 -15.06 -7.83
C MET A 95 -8.94 -13.75 -7.21
N PHE A 96 -7.63 -13.59 -7.07
CA PHE A 96 -7.03 -12.36 -6.57
C PHE A 96 -7.29 -11.20 -7.52
N GLY A 97 -7.06 -11.36 -8.83
CA GLY A 97 -7.36 -10.33 -9.83
C GLY A 97 -8.83 -9.87 -9.79
N ILE A 98 -9.77 -10.82 -9.69
CA ILE A 98 -11.22 -10.54 -9.61
C ILE A 98 -11.56 -9.80 -8.31
N GLN A 99 -11.12 -10.31 -7.15
CA GLN A 99 -11.44 -9.69 -5.86
C GLN A 99 -10.83 -8.30 -5.75
N PHE A 100 -9.62 -8.10 -6.26
CA PHE A 100 -8.94 -6.81 -6.27
C PHE A 100 -9.58 -5.80 -7.23
N ALA A 101 -10.07 -6.25 -8.39
CA ALA A 101 -10.88 -5.43 -9.28
C ALA A 101 -12.20 -5.00 -8.61
N ARG A 102 -12.84 -5.88 -7.86
CA ARG A 102 -14.05 -5.55 -7.09
C ARG A 102 -13.76 -4.59 -5.94
N MET A 103 -12.62 -4.72 -5.26
CA MET A 103 -12.19 -3.76 -4.23
C MET A 103 -12.11 -2.35 -4.82
N HIS A 104 -11.54 -2.20 -6.01
CA HIS A 104 -11.46 -0.91 -6.71
C HIS A 104 -12.80 -0.34 -7.17
N LYS A 105 -13.87 -1.14 -7.19
CA LYS A 105 -15.25 -0.65 -7.42
C LYS A 105 -15.91 -0.14 -6.13
N TYR A 106 -15.23 -0.23 -4.98
CA TYR A 106 -15.63 0.48 -3.77
C TYR A 106 -15.09 1.91 -3.85
N GLU A 107 -16.00 2.85 -4.07
CA GLU A 107 -15.70 4.20 -4.55
C GLU A 107 -15.93 5.27 -3.46
N SER A 108 -15.39 6.47 -3.70
CA SER A 108 -15.60 7.68 -2.91
C SER A 108 -15.90 8.85 -3.85
N ASP A 109 -16.56 9.90 -3.33
CA ASP A 109 -16.82 11.13 -4.08
C ASP A 109 -15.54 11.94 -4.35
N LYS A 110 -14.50 11.75 -3.54
CA LYS A 110 -13.24 12.52 -3.61
C LYS A 110 -12.00 11.65 -3.47
N PHE A 111 -10.91 12.11 -4.09
CA PHE A 111 -9.57 11.55 -3.89
C PHE A 111 -9.03 11.88 -2.51
N GLY A 112 -8.17 11.01 -1.98
CA GLY A 112 -7.59 11.10 -0.65
C GLY A 112 -8.29 10.20 0.36
N PHE A 113 -8.22 10.57 1.63
CA PHE A 113 -8.77 9.77 2.73
C PHE A 113 -9.10 10.68 3.91
N TYR A 114 -9.94 10.22 4.84
CA TYR A 114 -10.38 11.05 5.97
C TYR A 114 -9.24 11.35 6.96
N GLU A 115 -8.11 10.65 6.87
CA GLU A 115 -6.91 10.88 7.68
C GLU A 115 -5.62 10.67 6.87
N ASP A 116 -4.57 11.40 7.25
CA ASP A 116 -3.21 11.13 6.81
C ASP A 116 -2.75 9.79 7.41
N ASN A 117 -1.99 9.02 6.65
CA ASN A 117 -1.42 7.74 7.09
C ASN A 117 0.06 7.64 6.67
N PHE A 118 0.56 6.43 6.44
CA PHE A 118 1.95 6.19 6.13
C PHE A 118 2.10 5.17 5.00
N CYS A 119 3.11 5.35 4.15
CA CYS A 119 3.59 4.34 3.20
C CYS A 119 5.01 3.96 3.63
N GLY A 120 5.14 2.83 4.32
CA GLY A 120 6.30 2.57 5.15
C GLY A 120 6.35 3.53 6.36
N SER A 121 7.51 4.16 6.61
CA SER A 121 7.63 5.18 7.67
C SER A 121 7.42 6.61 7.17
N THR A 122 7.23 6.78 5.86
CA THR A 122 7.01 8.08 5.23
C THR A 122 5.55 8.52 5.42
N PRO A 123 5.29 9.74 5.93
CA PRO A 123 3.93 10.28 6.00
C PRO A 123 3.29 10.36 4.61
N GLN A 124 2.03 9.92 4.49
CA GLN A 124 1.22 10.02 3.28
C GLN A 124 0.06 11.00 3.51
N LYS A 125 0.00 12.04 2.68
CA LYS A 125 -0.97 13.14 2.77
C LYS A 125 -2.27 12.79 2.08
N ASN A 126 -3.38 12.88 2.79
CA ASN A 126 -4.68 12.40 2.32
C ASN A 126 -5.83 13.36 2.62
N THR A 127 -5.69 14.17 3.68
CA THR A 127 -6.77 15.01 4.23
C THR A 127 -7.18 16.17 3.32
N HIS A 128 -6.32 16.56 2.37
CA HIS A 128 -6.63 17.57 1.36
C HIS A 128 -7.39 16.88 0.21
N GLN A 129 -8.63 16.46 0.49
CA GLN A 129 -9.46 15.75 -0.47
C GLN A 129 -9.92 16.68 -1.59
N CYS A 130 -9.81 16.23 -2.84
CA CYS A 130 -10.27 16.98 -4.02
C CYS A 130 -10.86 16.06 -5.09
N GLU A 131 -11.50 16.67 -6.08
CA GLU A 131 -12.17 15.97 -7.20
C GLU A 131 -11.23 15.80 -8.41
N ASN A 132 -10.06 16.46 -8.40
CA ASN A 132 -9.10 16.40 -9.49
C ASN A 132 -7.95 15.43 -9.13
N TRP A 133 -7.89 14.29 -9.81
CA TRP A 133 -6.86 13.28 -9.57
C TRP A 133 -5.45 13.81 -9.83
N THR A 134 -5.27 14.54 -10.93
CA THR A 134 -3.96 15.04 -11.34
C THR A 134 -3.40 16.01 -10.30
N GLU A 135 -4.24 16.92 -9.78
CA GLU A 135 -3.89 17.82 -8.68
C GLU A 135 -3.54 17.04 -7.41
N PHE A 136 -4.43 16.12 -6.99
CA PHE A 136 -4.19 15.31 -5.79
C PHE A 136 -2.88 14.54 -5.88
N TYR A 137 -2.67 13.83 -6.99
CA TYR A 137 -1.52 12.96 -7.19
C TYR A 137 -0.22 13.77 -7.33
N PHE A 138 -0.24 14.88 -8.06
CA PHE A 138 0.95 15.72 -8.18
C PHE A 138 1.36 16.29 -6.83
N GLU A 139 0.44 16.95 -6.11
CA GLU A 139 0.78 17.65 -4.86
C GLU A 139 1.05 16.69 -3.70
N ASN A 140 0.13 15.76 -3.44
CA ASN A 140 0.13 14.93 -2.24
C ASN A 140 0.92 13.63 -2.40
N ARG A 141 1.35 13.29 -3.61
CA ARG A 141 2.25 12.15 -3.88
C ARG A 141 3.59 12.66 -4.39
N LEU A 142 3.66 13.05 -5.66
CA LEU A 142 4.95 13.30 -6.32
C LEU A 142 5.73 14.47 -5.73
N LEU A 143 5.11 15.64 -5.61
CA LEU A 143 5.76 16.85 -5.10
C LEU A 143 6.15 16.69 -3.62
N PHE A 144 5.28 16.09 -2.80
CA PHE A 144 5.61 15.76 -1.41
C PHE A 144 6.88 14.89 -1.32
N GLN A 145 6.95 13.80 -2.08
CA GLN A 145 8.09 12.89 -2.07
C GLN A 145 9.36 13.53 -2.64
N PHE A 146 9.25 14.35 -3.69
CA PHE A 146 10.36 15.10 -4.25
C PHE A 146 10.93 16.12 -3.25
N ASN A 147 10.06 16.89 -2.58
CA ASN A 147 10.47 17.84 -1.54
C ASN A 147 11.17 17.13 -0.36
N LEU A 148 10.74 15.91 -0.02
CA LEU A 148 11.42 15.09 0.97
C LEU A 148 12.81 14.64 0.48
N ALA A 149 12.95 14.25 -0.79
CA ALA A 149 14.23 13.89 -1.38
C ALA A 149 15.20 15.08 -1.46
N GLU A 150 14.69 16.29 -1.76
CA GLU A 150 15.44 17.55 -1.66
C GLU A 150 15.95 17.77 -0.24
N LYS A 151 15.06 17.68 0.76
CA LYS A 151 15.41 17.87 2.17
C LYS A 151 16.43 16.85 2.67
N ASN A 152 16.36 15.61 2.18
CA ASN A 152 17.29 14.54 2.53
C ASN A 152 18.62 14.62 1.76
N GLY A 153 18.79 15.57 0.84
CA GLY A 153 20.00 15.74 0.05
C GLY A 153 20.17 14.75 -1.10
N TYR A 154 19.11 14.06 -1.50
CA TYR A 154 19.13 13.04 -2.58
C TYR A 154 18.85 13.61 -3.96
N ALA A 155 18.25 14.80 -4.04
CA ALA A 155 18.00 15.46 -5.31
C ALA A 155 19.27 16.10 -5.87
N ASN A 156 19.84 15.52 -6.93
CA ASN A 156 20.92 16.11 -7.70
C ASN A 156 20.37 17.05 -8.80
N SER A 157 21.24 17.71 -9.58
CA SER A 157 20.81 18.61 -10.65
C SER A 157 20.00 17.90 -11.74
N GLU A 158 20.34 16.66 -12.06
CA GLU A 158 19.62 15.86 -13.03
C GLU A 158 18.19 15.55 -12.57
N LEU A 159 18.00 15.10 -11.33
CA LEU A 159 16.68 14.82 -10.75
C LEU A 159 15.81 16.07 -10.77
N ARG A 160 16.34 17.24 -10.37
CA ARG A 160 15.62 18.52 -10.41
C ARG A 160 15.16 18.87 -11.83
N ASN A 161 16.05 18.72 -12.80
CA ASN A 161 15.75 19.02 -14.20
C ASN A 161 14.66 18.10 -14.76
N GLU A 162 14.74 16.80 -14.48
CA GLU A 162 13.73 15.83 -14.93
C GLU A 162 12.38 16.03 -14.21
N PHE A 163 12.39 16.31 -12.90
CA PHE A 163 11.16 16.59 -12.15
C PHE A 163 10.45 17.86 -12.63
N SER A 164 11.19 18.92 -12.98
CA SER A 164 10.61 20.13 -13.58
C SER A 164 9.92 19.85 -14.93
N LYS A 165 10.39 18.88 -15.71
CA LYS A 165 9.71 18.46 -16.95
C LYS A 165 8.42 17.69 -16.64
N ILE A 166 8.43 16.84 -15.62
CA ILE A 166 7.23 16.15 -15.15
C ILE A 166 6.19 17.15 -14.68
N GLU A 167 6.56 18.10 -13.82
CA GLU A 167 5.67 19.17 -13.34
C GLU A 167 5.00 19.93 -14.49
N LYS A 168 5.76 20.30 -15.53
CA LYS A 168 5.21 21.00 -16.70
C LYS A 168 4.26 20.15 -17.55
N ASN A 169 4.42 18.84 -17.54
CA ASN A 169 3.68 17.91 -18.40
C ASN A 169 2.66 17.04 -17.66
N ILE A 170 2.51 17.17 -16.34
CA ILE A 170 1.73 16.22 -15.53
C ILE A 170 0.28 16.10 -16.01
N ASN A 171 -0.35 17.21 -16.40
CA ASN A 171 -1.70 17.22 -16.97
C ASN A 171 -1.81 16.38 -18.25
N LYS A 172 -0.80 16.45 -19.12
CA LYS A 172 -0.74 15.65 -20.35
C LYS A 172 -0.41 14.18 -20.05
N ILE A 173 0.46 13.93 -19.09
CA ILE A 173 0.84 12.56 -18.70
C ILE A 173 -0.38 11.82 -18.14
N LEU A 174 -1.18 12.48 -17.30
CA LEU A 174 -2.35 11.92 -16.63
C LEU A 174 -3.66 12.14 -17.39
N GLU A 175 -3.61 12.58 -18.64
CA GLU A 175 -4.81 12.73 -19.48
C GLU A 175 -5.56 11.38 -19.59
N GLY A 176 -6.88 11.44 -19.44
CA GLY A 176 -7.75 10.26 -19.45
C GLY A 176 -7.75 9.42 -18.17
N SER A 177 -7.12 9.90 -17.09
CA SER A 177 -7.11 9.23 -15.77
C SER A 177 -8.14 9.77 -14.77
N GLU A 178 -9.11 10.56 -15.25
CA GLU A 178 -10.19 11.21 -14.48
C GLU A 178 -11.33 10.23 -14.12
N GLY A 179 -10.97 9.03 -13.65
CA GLY A 179 -11.92 8.02 -13.19
C GLY A 179 -12.47 8.30 -11.80
N VAL A 180 -13.49 7.54 -11.39
CA VAL A 180 -14.03 7.61 -10.03
C VAL A 180 -12.95 7.20 -9.01
N PRO A 181 -12.79 7.93 -7.88
CA PRO A 181 -11.86 7.56 -6.82
C PRO A 181 -12.12 6.14 -6.30
N ALA A 182 -11.18 5.23 -6.57
CA ALA A 182 -11.23 3.83 -6.18
C ALA A 182 -10.50 3.62 -4.86
N LEU A 183 -11.03 2.75 -3.98
CA LEU A 183 -10.32 2.32 -2.80
C LEU A 183 -9.03 1.59 -3.19
N LEU A 184 -7.88 2.14 -2.82
CA LEU A 184 -6.57 1.56 -3.09
C LEU A 184 -5.99 0.89 -1.84
N HIS A 185 -5.28 -0.21 -2.05
CA HIS A 185 -4.36 -0.75 -1.05
C HIS A 185 -3.23 0.24 -0.74
N GLY A 186 -2.70 0.91 -1.77
CA GLY A 186 -1.73 1.99 -1.67
C GLY A 186 -0.26 1.56 -1.49
N ASP A 187 0.00 0.27 -1.28
CA ASP A 187 1.36 -0.31 -1.20
C ASP A 187 1.40 -1.78 -1.67
N LEU A 188 0.68 -2.14 -2.75
CA LEU A 188 0.55 -3.56 -3.11
C LEU A 188 1.74 -4.11 -3.93
N TRP A 189 2.65 -4.81 -3.26
CA TRP A 189 3.71 -5.61 -3.88
C TRP A 189 3.65 -7.07 -3.38
N SER A 190 4.56 -7.94 -3.85
CA SER A 190 4.52 -9.38 -3.55
C SER A 190 4.66 -9.73 -2.07
N GLY A 191 5.12 -8.80 -1.23
CA GLY A 191 5.19 -8.96 0.23
C GLY A 191 3.90 -8.60 0.96
N ASN A 192 2.98 -7.85 0.34
CA ASN A 192 1.78 -7.30 1.00
C ASN A 192 0.50 -8.07 0.67
N TYR A 193 0.64 -9.34 0.28
CA TYR A 193 -0.45 -10.29 0.26
C TYR A 193 0.03 -11.67 0.68
N ILE A 194 -0.86 -12.45 1.29
CA ILE A 194 -0.61 -13.82 1.71
C ILE A 194 -1.76 -14.73 1.26
N SER A 195 -1.53 -16.04 1.29
CA SER A 195 -2.61 -17.02 1.22
C SER A 195 -3.15 -17.29 2.61
N ASP A 196 -4.48 -17.35 2.74
CA ASP A 196 -5.15 -17.72 3.99
C ASP A 196 -5.18 -19.25 4.20
N GLU A 197 -5.86 -19.68 5.26
CA GLU A 197 -5.99 -21.09 5.64
C GLU A 197 -6.73 -21.94 4.60
N CYS A 198 -7.49 -21.31 3.69
CA CYS A 198 -8.16 -21.94 2.57
C CYS A 198 -7.34 -21.83 1.27
N GLY A 199 -6.17 -21.18 1.31
CA GLY A 199 -5.34 -20.90 0.15
C GLY A 199 -5.90 -19.79 -0.74
N ASN A 200 -6.71 -18.88 -0.19
CA ASN A 200 -7.31 -17.71 -0.85
C ASN A 200 -6.48 -16.43 -0.58
N PRO A 201 -6.58 -15.38 -1.41
CA PRO A 201 -5.81 -14.15 -1.21
C PRO A 201 -6.31 -13.35 0.01
N CYS A 202 -5.34 -12.85 0.77
CA CYS A 202 -5.55 -11.96 1.90
C CYS A 202 -4.55 -10.80 1.81
N LEU A 203 -5.04 -9.56 1.87
CA LEU A 203 -4.22 -8.35 1.84
C LEU A 203 -3.73 -7.98 3.24
N ILE A 204 -2.51 -7.49 3.33
CA ILE A 204 -1.86 -7.06 4.57
C ILE A 204 -1.05 -5.78 4.34
N ASP A 205 -0.77 -5.05 5.42
CA ASP A 205 0.08 -3.86 5.42
C ASP A 205 -0.35 -2.75 4.42
N PRO A 206 -1.62 -2.29 4.47
CA PRO A 206 -2.11 -1.26 3.55
C PRO A 206 -1.62 0.17 3.87
N ALA A 207 -1.51 0.99 2.83
CA ALA A 207 -1.34 2.45 2.88
C ALA A 207 -2.54 3.14 2.19
N VAL A 208 -3.75 2.84 2.69
CA VAL A 208 -5.04 3.10 2.01
C VAL A 208 -5.31 4.57 1.71
N TYR A 209 -5.90 4.81 0.54
CA TYR A 209 -6.58 6.05 0.17
C TYR A 209 -7.49 5.81 -1.05
N TYR A 210 -8.36 6.75 -1.36
CA TYR A 210 -9.12 6.76 -2.61
C TYR A 210 -8.33 7.46 -3.70
N GLY A 211 -8.05 6.76 -4.79
CA GLY A 211 -7.14 7.20 -5.86
C GLY A 211 -7.52 6.63 -7.21
N ASN A 212 -6.68 6.87 -8.22
CA ASN A 212 -6.81 6.13 -9.47
C ASN A 212 -6.23 4.72 -9.31
N ARG A 213 -7.05 3.69 -9.58
CA ARG A 213 -6.68 2.26 -9.50
C ARG A 213 -5.46 1.84 -10.32
N GLU A 214 -5.10 2.60 -11.35
CA GLU A 214 -3.86 2.39 -12.10
C GLU A 214 -2.62 2.54 -11.21
N ALA A 215 -2.70 3.34 -10.13
CA ALA A 215 -1.60 3.51 -9.18
C ALA A 215 -1.26 2.21 -8.44
N ASP A 216 -2.28 1.50 -7.94
CA ASP A 216 -2.12 0.22 -7.27
C ASP A 216 -1.57 -0.85 -8.22
N LEU A 217 -2.10 -0.92 -9.45
CA LEU A 217 -1.63 -1.86 -10.46
C LEU A 217 -0.18 -1.59 -10.87
N ALA A 218 0.21 -0.33 -10.98
CA ALA A 218 1.60 0.04 -11.27
C ALA A 218 2.55 -0.41 -10.15
N MET A 219 2.13 -0.33 -8.89
CA MET A 219 2.91 -0.82 -7.75
C MET A 219 3.13 -2.33 -7.81
N THR A 220 2.12 -3.12 -8.20
CA THR A 220 2.28 -4.57 -8.36
C THR A 220 3.39 -4.96 -9.35
N LYS A 221 3.71 -4.07 -10.30
CA LYS A 221 4.71 -4.27 -11.36
C LYS A 221 6.10 -3.76 -11.03
N LEU A 222 6.30 -3.11 -9.89
CA LEU A 222 7.57 -2.48 -9.56
C LEU A 222 8.64 -3.50 -9.14
N PHE A 223 8.25 -4.55 -8.42
CA PHE A 223 9.17 -5.57 -7.87
C PHE A 223 8.90 -6.97 -8.41
N GLY A 224 9.08 -7.14 -9.74
CA GLY A 224 8.97 -8.44 -10.41
C GLY A 224 7.60 -8.74 -11.03
N GLY A 225 6.54 -8.00 -10.67
CA GLY A 225 5.21 -8.21 -11.23
C GLY A 225 4.46 -9.37 -10.60
N PHE A 226 3.14 -9.34 -10.73
CA PHE A 226 2.30 -10.52 -10.47
C PHE A 226 2.21 -11.36 -11.75
N ASP A 227 1.64 -12.56 -11.65
CA ASP A 227 1.50 -13.41 -12.83
C ASP A 227 0.45 -12.88 -13.82
N HIS A 228 0.49 -13.43 -15.03
CA HIS A 228 -0.41 -13.07 -16.12
C HIS A 228 -1.89 -13.25 -15.75
N ASP A 229 -2.23 -14.32 -15.02
CA ASP A 229 -3.61 -14.68 -14.71
C ASP A 229 -4.26 -13.68 -13.75
N PHE A 230 -3.49 -13.09 -12.84
CA PHE A 230 -3.93 -11.95 -12.02
C PHE A 230 -4.34 -10.76 -12.90
N TYR A 231 -3.46 -10.32 -13.81
CA TYR A 231 -3.72 -9.14 -14.64
C TYR A 231 -4.86 -9.36 -15.64
N ALA A 232 -4.93 -10.56 -16.23
CA ALA A 232 -6.01 -10.93 -17.15
C ALA A 232 -7.36 -10.90 -16.41
N ALA A 233 -7.46 -11.58 -15.27
CA ALA A 233 -8.69 -11.64 -14.50
C ALA A 233 -9.12 -10.27 -13.94
N TYR A 234 -8.16 -9.42 -13.54
CA TYR A 234 -8.44 -8.04 -13.17
C TYR A 234 -9.04 -7.26 -14.34
N ASN A 235 -8.39 -7.30 -15.51
CA ASN A 235 -8.81 -6.51 -16.67
C ASN A 235 -10.14 -7.01 -17.25
N ASP A 236 -10.46 -8.29 -17.14
CA ASP A 236 -11.76 -8.84 -17.53
C ASP A 236 -12.89 -8.35 -16.59
N GLU A 237 -12.63 -8.25 -15.29
CA GLU A 237 -13.61 -7.78 -14.29
C GLU A 237 -13.74 -6.25 -14.26
N PHE A 238 -12.64 -5.50 -14.45
CA PHE A 238 -12.63 -4.04 -14.47
C PHE A 238 -11.60 -3.49 -15.49
N PRO A 239 -11.96 -3.42 -16.79
CA PRO A 239 -11.06 -3.03 -17.87
C PRO A 239 -10.37 -1.69 -17.64
N LEU A 240 -9.06 -1.62 -17.85
CA LEU A 240 -8.28 -0.38 -17.74
C LEU A 240 -8.59 0.59 -18.88
N ALA A 241 -8.55 1.89 -18.60
CA ALA A 241 -8.78 2.93 -19.58
C ALA A 241 -7.68 2.92 -20.65
N GLU A 242 -7.97 3.46 -21.83
CA GLU A 242 -6.96 3.60 -22.88
C GLU A 242 -5.71 4.34 -22.37
N ASN A 243 -4.55 3.99 -22.93
CA ASN A 243 -3.24 4.55 -22.58
C ASN A 243 -2.78 4.32 -21.13
N TRP A 244 -3.43 3.44 -20.35
CA TRP A 244 -2.98 3.11 -18.97
C TRP A 244 -1.51 2.67 -18.91
N LYS A 245 -1.01 1.98 -19.95
CA LYS A 245 0.39 1.56 -20.05
C LYS A 245 1.37 2.73 -20.09
N TYR A 246 0.98 3.83 -20.73
CA TYR A 246 1.79 5.05 -20.77
C TYR A 246 1.84 5.75 -19.40
N ARG A 247 0.75 5.66 -18.62
CA ARG A 247 0.65 6.21 -17.25
C ARG A 247 1.33 5.35 -16.18
N GLU A 248 1.69 4.11 -16.48
CA GLU A 248 2.27 3.19 -15.49
C GLU A 248 3.54 3.74 -14.82
N ASN A 249 4.44 4.37 -15.59
CA ASN A 249 5.72 4.86 -15.05
C ASN A 249 5.56 6.04 -14.08
N ILE A 250 4.57 6.92 -14.29
CA ILE A 250 4.30 8.04 -13.39
C ILE A 250 3.73 7.56 -12.06
N TYR A 251 3.01 6.44 -12.05
CA TYR A 251 2.55 5.78 -10.82
C TYR A 251 3.68 5.05 -10.09
N LYS A 252 4.55 4.34 -10.81
CA LYS A 252 5.76 3.74 -10.22
C LYS A 252 6.68 4.79 -9.58
N LEU A 253 6.77 5.98 -10.17
CA LEU A 253 7.64 7.05 -9.69
C LEU A 253 7.35 7.43 -8.23
N TYR A 254 6.09 7.43 -7.79
CA TYR A 254 5.74 7.70 -6.39
C TYR A 254 6.44 6.72 -5.43
N HIS A 255 6.34 5.42 -5.70
CA HIS A 255 6.96 4.39 -4.86
C HIS A 255 8.48 4.42 -4.95
N VAL A 256 9.05 4.69 -6.14
CA VAL A 256 10.50 4.82 -6.29
C VAL A 256 11.04 6.03 -5.52
N PHE A 257 10.33 7.16 -5.50
CA PHE A 257 10.70 8.26 -4.62
C PHE A 257 10.55 7.91 -3.14
N ASN A 258 9.50 7.18 -2.75
CA ASN A 258 9.37 6.70 -1.38
C ASN A 258 10.58 5.83 -0.97
N HIS A 259 11.01 4.93 -1.85
CA HIS A 259 12.19 4.08 -1.63
C HIS A 259 13.49 4.88 -1.61
N LEU A 260 13.64 5.90 -2.45
CA LEU A 260 14.76 6.84 -2.39
C LEU A 260 14.83 7.51 -1.00
N ASN A 261 13.70 7.93 -0.46
CA ASN A 261 13.62 8.59 0.85
C ASN A 261 13.85 7.62 2.02
N LEU A 262 13.47 6.35 1.91
CA LEU A 262 13.60 5.36 2.97
C LEU A 262 14.95 4.63 2.97
N PHE A 263 15.48 4.33 1.78
CA PHE A 263 16.62 3.43 1.58
C PHE A 263 17.80 4.09 0.87
N GLY A 264 17.65 5.34 0.43
CA GLY A 264 18.73 6.19 -0.06
C GLY A 264 19.05 6.04 -1.56
N MET A 265 20.24 6.51 -1.93
CA MET A 265 20.65 6.82 -3.30
C MET A 265 20.59 5.69 -4.33
N GLY A 266 20.44 4.42 -3.89
CA GLY A 266 20.28 3.28 -4.80
C GLY A 266 19.07 3.38 -5.73
N TYR A 267 18.06 4.16 -5.37
CA TYR A 267 16.83 4.37 -6.15
C TYR A 267 16.85 5.62 -7.04
N LEU A 268 17.90 6.45 -6.95
CA LEU A 268 17.96 7.73 -7.67
C LEU A 268 17.95 7.53 -9.19
N SER A 269 18.77 6.60 -9.69
CA SER A 269 18.87 6.31 -11.12
C SER A 269 17.54 5.80 -11.68
N GLN A 270 16.82 4.98 -10.91
CA GLN A 270 15.51 4.47 -11.29
C GLN A 270 14.48 5.61 -11.38
N ALA A 271 14.46 6.54 -10.42
CA ALA A 271 13.57 7.69 -10.44
C ALA A 271 13.79 8.56 -11.70
N ILE A 272 15.06 8.86 -12.01
CA ILE A 272 15.45 9.62 -13.20
C ILE A 272 15.01 8.89 -14.48
N ASN A 273 15.23 7.58 -14.57
CA ASN A 273 14.87 6.80 -15.76
C ASN A 273 13.36 6.75 -15.99
N LEU A 274 12.56 6.64 -14.92
CA LEU A 274 11.11 6.68 -15.03
C LEU A 274 10.60 8.03 -15.54
N MET A 275 11.22 9.14 -15.11
CA MET A 275 10.86 10.47 -15.61
C MET A 275 11.27 10.69 -17.07
N LYS A 276 12.46 10.22 -17.46
CA LYS A 276 12.97 10.32 -18.85
C LYS A 276 12.10 9.62 -19.89
N TYR A 277 11.26 8.68 -19.48
CA TYR A 277 10.27 8.04 -20.36
C TYR A 277 9.29 9.04 -21.00
N TYR A 278 9.04 10.18 -20.34
CA TYR A 278 8.07 11.19 -20.75
C TYR A 278 8.66 12.36 -21.57
N ASN A 279 9.95 12.27 -21.91
CA ASN A 279 10.69 13.29 -22.67
C ASN A 279 10.71 13.02 -24.17
#